data_AF-B7I0N3-F1
#
_entry.id   AF-B7I0N3-F1
#
_cell.length_a   1.000
_cell.length_b   1.000
_cell.length_c   1.000
_cell.angle_alpha   90.00
_cell.angle_beta   90.00
_cell.angle_gamma   90.00
#
_symmetry.space_group_name_H-M   'P 1'
#
loop_
_entity.id
_entity.type
_entity.pdbx_description
1 polymer ?
#
loop_
_entity_poly.entity_id
_entity_poly.type
_entity_poly.pdbx_seq_one_letter_code
_entity_poly.pdbx_strand_id
1 'polypeptide(L)'
;MIGGIKLKVIDVIDAVRNKEKMEDIAERLGTSKSTLGKKIKFLGYKFNNKLKYYEYIGKESEKNKIDNMLISEVIKRKGVKKSEVIQINSVKKEEVKKNNDLEGKSIIEEQVLTSEEIESLKELAKIYKNSHVNLFIDLAYLPYEGDKVKKSISVDSDLYLDFERFAERYEKKGISKNQLIELAMYDFMKKNC
;
A
#
# COMPACT_ATOMS: atom_id res chain seq x y z
N MET A 1 12.56 0.14 27.65
CA MET A 1 11.54 -0.71 26.99
C MET A 1 10.26 -0.63 27.81
N ILE A 2 9.25 0.10 27.33
CA ILE A 2 7.96 0.23 28.03
C ILE A 2 7.03 -0.83 27.43
N GLY A 3 6.52 -1.73 28.27
CA GLY A 3 5.55 -2.74 27.88
C GLY A 3 4.34 -2.09 27.22
N GLY A 4 4.11 -2.40 25.94
CA GLY A 4 3.03 -1.79 25.17
C GLY A 4 1.68 -2.13 25.79
N ILE A 5 0.96 -1.10 26.25
CA ILE A 5 -0.38 -1.24 26.80
C ILE A 5 -1.28 -1.89 25.72
N LYS A 6 -1.87 -3.04 26.06
CA LYS A 6 -2.80 -3.77 25.17
C LYS A 6 -4.21 -3.18 25.29
N LEU A 7 -4.42 -2.00 24.72
CA LEU A 7 -5.73 -1.38 24.61
C LEU A 7 -6.45 -1.87 23.35
N LYS A 8 -7.73 -2.15 23.48
CA LYS A 8 -8.64 -2.37 22.35
C LYS A 8 -9.17 -1.05 21.81
N VAL A 9 -9.78 -1.09 20.63
CA VAL A 9 -10.42 0.09 20.03
C VAL A 9 -11.54 0.61 20.96
N ILE A 10 -12.37 -0.27 21.52
CA ILE A 10 -13.47 0.13 22.40
C ILE A 10 -12.98 0.89 23.64
N ASP A 11 -11.86 0.47 24.24
CA ASP A 11 -11.30 1.12 25.42
C ASP A 11 -10.92 2.59 25.14
N VAL A 12 -10.49 2.89 23.91
CA VAL A 12 -10.19 4.25 23.47
C VAL A 12 -11.46 5.07 23.27
N ILE A 13 -12.53 4.46 22.74
CA ILE A 13 -13.83 5.13 22.58
C ILE A 13 -14.45 5.44 23.94
N ASP A 14 -14.37 4.49 24.87
CA ASP A 14 -14.89 4.65 26.24
C ASP A 14 -14.09 5.67 27.04
N ALA A 15 -12.77 5.73 26.87
CA ALA A 15 -11.94 6.78 27.45
C ALA A 15 -12.39 8.19 27.02
N VAL A 16 -12.65 8.40 25.72
CA VAL A 16 -13.18 9.67 25.21
C VAL A 16 -14.58 9.95 25.77
N ARG A 17 -15.45 8.93 25.85
CA ARG A 17 -16.78 9.04 26.47
C ARG A 17 -16.69 9.45 27.95
N ASN A 18 -15.67 8.96 28.66
CA ASN A 18 -15.38 9.31 30.05
C ASN A 18 -14.65 10.66 30.21
N LYS A 19 -14.66 11.51 29.17
CA LYS A 19 -14.08 12.86 29.13
C LYS A 19 -12.55 12.90 29.21
N GLU A 20 -11.88 11.78 28.96
CA GLU A 20 -10.44 11.80 28.82
C GLU A 20 -10.04 12.53 27.52
N LYS A 21 -8.97 13.34 27.58
CA LYS A 21 -8.53 14.10 26.42
C LYS A 21 -7.86 13.17 25.42
N MET A 22 -8.15 13.41 24.15
CA MET A 22 -7.62 12.61 23.03
C MET A 22 -6.09 12.69 22.94
N GLU A 23 -5.52 13.81 23.38
CA GLU A 23 -4.09 14.07 23.51
C GLU A 23 -3.44 13.07 24.47
N ASP A 24 -3.97 12.97 25.69
CA ASP A 24 -3.45 12.11 26.76
C ASP A 24 -3.54 10.63 26.37
N ILE A 25 -4.65 10.24 25.73
CA ILE A 25 -4.82 8.87 25.20
C ILE A 25 -3.77 8.56 24.13
N ALA A 26 -3.52 9.50 23.22
CA ALA A 26 -2.56 9.31 22.14
C ALA A 26 -1.12 9.21 22.66
N GLU A 27 -0.76 10.01 23.66
CA GLU A 27 0.56 9.98 24.28
C GLU A 27 0.85 8.63 24.94
N ARG A 28 -0.11 8.07 25.71
CA ARG A 28 0.01 6.72 26.29
C ARG A 28 0.17 5.62 25.24
N LEU A 29 -0.43 5.83 24.07
CA LEU A 29 -0.35 4.91 22.94
C LEU A 29 0.90 5.14 22.07
N GLY A 30 1.76 6.10 22.41
CA GLY A 30 2.95 6.44 21.63
C GLY A 30 2.63 6.96 20.24
N THR A 31 1.52 7.70 20.08
CA THR A 31 1.06 8.25 18.79
C THR A 31 0.63 9.71 18.93
N SER A 32 0.33 10.36 17.81
CA SER A 32 -0.21 11.73 17.82
C SER A 32 -1.74 11.72 17.87
N LYS A 33 -2.35 12.75 18.48
CA LYS A 33 -3.81 12.99 18.45
C LYS A 33 -4.38 12.89 17.04
N SER A 34 -3.68 13.50 16.07
CA SER A 34 -4.08 13.52 14.66
C SER A 34 -4.07 12.12 14.05
N THR A 35 -3.02 11.33 14.33
CA THR A 35 -2.92 9.94 13.85
C THR A 35 -4.02 9.08 14.45
N LEU A 36 -4.21 9.13 15.76
CA LEU A 36 -5.23 8.34 16.45
C LEU A 36 -6.64 8.68 15.94
N GLY A 37 -6.96 9.98 15.79
CA GLY A 37 -8.23 10.43 15.24
C GLY A 37 -8.47 9.95 13.80
N LYS A 38 -7.45 9.99 12.93
CA LYS A 38 -7.54 9.46 11.56
C LYS A 38 -7.80 7.96 11.54
N LYS A 39 -7.16 7.21 12.45
CA LYS A 39 -7.32 5.76 12.57
C LYS A 39 -8.71 5.36 13.06
N ILE A 40 -9.21 6.02 14.10
CA ILE A 40 -10.58 5.82 14.58
C ILE A 40 -11.60 6.14 13.48
N LYS A 41 -11.41 7.25 12.75
CA LYS A 41 -12.27 7.59 11.61
C LYS A 41 -12.22 6.56 10.48
N PHE A 42 -11.04 6.00 10.21
CA PHE A 42 -10.88 4.93 9.22
C PHE A 42 -11.64 3.65 9.60
N LEU A 43 -11.73 3.36 10.91
CA LEU A 43 -12.50 2.25 11.45
C LEU A 43 -14.02 2.50 11.47
N GLY A 44 -14.54 3.56 10.84
CA GLY A 44 -15.98 3.81 10.76
C GLY A 44 -16.57 4.62 11.92
N TYR A 45 -15.73 5.08 12.86
CA TYR A 45 -16.17 5.92 13.97
C TYR A 45 -16.22 7.41 13.57
N LYS A 46 -17.31 8.10 13.92
CA LYS A 46 -17.49 9.54 13.69
C LYS A 46 -17.68 10.25 15.02
N PHE A 47 -16.96 11.35 15.21
CA PHE A 47 -17.13 12.17 16.40
C PHE A 47 -18.49 12.88 16.38
N ASN A 48 -19.27 12.72 17.45
CA ASN A 48 -20.54 13.40 17.64
C ASN A 48 -20.32 14.64 18.53
N ASN A 49 -20.42 15.84 17.94
CA ASN A 49 -20.20 17.10 18.65
C ASN A 49 -21.20 17.35 19.78
N LYS A 50 -22.42 16.81 19.70
CA LYS A 50 -23.44 16.98 20.74
C LYS A 50 -23.11 16.16 21.97
N LEU A 51 -22.66 14.92 21.75
CA LEU A 51 -22.41 13.95 22.80
C LEU A 51 -20.93 13.90 23.25
N LYS A 52 -20.04 14.58 22.50
CA LYS A 52 -18.60 14.69 22.73
C LYS A 52 -17.86 13.35 22.76
N TYR A 53 -18.36 12.33 22.06
CA TYR A 53 -17.68 11.03 21.88
C TYR A 53 -17.85 10.49 20.46
N TYR A 54 -17.16 9.39 20.15
CA TYR A 54 -17.20 8.74 18.84
C TYR A 54 -18.32 7.70 18.74
N GLU A 55 -19.12 7.80 17.68
CA GLU A 55 -20.17 6.83 17.34
C GLU A 55 -19.79 6.02 16.11
N TYR A 56 -20.00 4.72 16.15
CA TYR A 56 -19.75 3.85 15.00
C TYR A 56 -20.85 4.04 13.95
N ILE A 57 -20.45 4.17 12.69
CA ILE A 57 -21.36 4.27 11.54
C ILE A 57 -21.14 3.04 10.65
N GLY A 58 -21.99 2.03 10.81
CA GLY A 58 -21.93 0.78 10.05
C GLY A 58 -22.83 -0.30 10.67
N LYS A 59 -22.62 -1.56 10.30
CA LYS A 59 -23.38 -2.69 10.85
C LYS A 59 -22.86 -3.11 12.24
N GLU A 60 -23.76 -3.48 13.15
CA GLU A 60 -23.43 -3.95 14.51
C GLU A 60 -22.44 -5.14 14.50
N SER A 61 -22.59 -6.05 13.53
CA SER A 61 -21.71 -7.22 13.36
C SER A 61 -20.27 -6.86 12.97
N GLU A 62 -20.07 -5.71 12.31
CA GLU A 62 -18.75 -5.17 11.99
C GLU A 62 -18.16 -4.42 13.19
N LYS A 63 -19.00 -3.67 13.91
CA LYS A 63 -18.63 -2.96 15.14
C LYS A 63 -17.98 -3.90 16.15
N ASN A 64 -18.60 -5.04 16.45
CA ASN A 64 -18.07 -6.00 17.43
C ASN A 64 -16.69 -6.55 17.05
N LYS A 65 -16.39 -6.69 15.75
CA LYS A 65 -15.05 -7.11 15.30
C LYS A 65 -14.03 -6.01 15.48
N ILE A 66 -14.41 -4.77 15.15
CA ILE A 66 -13.55 -3.59 15.24
C ILE A 66 -13.23 -3.25 16.70
N ASP A 67 -14.24 -3.29 17.57
CA ASP A 67 -14.13 -2.98 19.00
C ASP A 67 -13.12 -3.87 19.71
N ASN A 68 -13.01 -5.12 19.26
CA ASN A 68 -12.10 -6.10 19.83
C ASN A 68 -10.67 -6.05 19.25
N MET A 69 -10.41 -5.22 18.22
CA MET A 69 -9.06 -5.08 17.67
C MET A 69 -8.15 -4.32 18.65
N LEU A 70 -6.87 -4.68 18.68
CA LEU A 70 -5.86 -3.93 19.42
C LEU A 70 -5.56 -2.61 18.71
N ILE A 71 -5.69 -1.49 19.43
CA ILE A 71 -5.45 -0.16 18.85
C ILE A 71 -3.98 0.00 18.42
N SER A 72 -3.05 -0.64 19.10
CA SER A 72 -1.63 -0.63 18.77
C SER A 72 -1.35 -1.24 17.39
N GLU A 73 -2.09 -2.27 16.98
CA GLU A 73 -2.00 -2.84 15.63
C GLU A 73 -2.60 -1.91 14.59
N VAL A 74 -3.73 -1.28 14.90
CA VAL A 74 -4.40 -0.30 14.03
C VAL A 74 -3.49 0.90 13.74
N ILE A 75 -2.79 1.39 14.77
CA ILE A 75 -1.85 2.52 14.66
C ILE A 75 -0.65 2.13 13.78
N LYS A 76 -0.09 0.92 13.96
CA LYS A 76 1.08 0.43 13.22
C LYS A 76 0.83 0.15 11.73
N ARG A 77 -0.40 -0.19 11.33
CA ARG A 77 -0.71 -0.44 9.91
C ARG A 77 -0.47 0.82 9.07
N LYS A 78 0.53 0.84 8.18
CA LYS A 78 0.70 1.91 7.17
C LYS A 78 -0.56 1.95 6.28
N GLY A 79 -0.96 3.15 5.86
CA GLY A 79 -2.28 3.45 5.26
C GLY A 79 -2.71 2.46 4.17
N VAL A 80 -3.65 1.60 4.51
CA VAL A 80 -4.34 0.71 3.58
C VAL A 80 -5.44 1.51 2.88
N LYS A 81 -5.47 1.45 1.55
CA LYS A 81 -6.53 2.05 0.72
C LYS A 81 -7.89 1.49 1.18
N LYS A 82 -8.94 2.33 1.13
CA LYS A 82 -10.33 2.03 1.54
C LYS A 82 -10.95 0.75 0.93
N SER A 83 -10.29 0.11 -0.03
CA SER A 83 -10.78 -1.07 -0.77
C SER A 83 -10.45 -2.42 -0.15
N GLU A 84 -9.51 -2.52 0.79
CA GLU A 84 -9.01 -3.84 1.27
C GLU A 84 -9.75 -4.41 2.49
N VAL A 85 -10.63 -3.65 3.14
CA VAL A 85 -11.38 -4.17 4.31
C VAL A 85 -12.49 -5.16 3.90
N ILE A 86 -12.91 -5.16 2.63
CA ILE A 86 -13.96 -6.07 2.12
C ILE A 86 -13.40 -7.46 1.77
N GLN A 87 -12.07 -7.63 1.63
CA GLN A 87 -11.47 -8.88 1.13
C GLN A 87 -10.82 -9.78 2.19
N ILE A 88 -11.13 -9.62 3.48
CA ILE A 88 -10.50 -10.45 4.53
C ILE A 88 -11.17 -11.85 4.67
N ASN A 89 -12.25 -12.14 3.96
CA ASN A 89 -13.00 -13.41 4.16
C ASN A 89 -12.76 -14.53 3.13
N SER A 90 -11.77 -14.44 2.24
CA SER A 90 -11.64 -15.43 1.16
C SER A 90 -10.24 -16.04 0.99
N VAL A 91 -9.54 -16.38 2.08
CA VAL A 91 -8.42 -17.34 1.97
C VAL A 91 -8.40 -18.24 3.20
N LYS A 92 -9.19 -19.31 3.17
CA LYS A 92 -8.86 -20.51 3.94
C LYS A 92 -7.64 -21.14 3.25
N LYS A 93 -6.52 -21.17 3.98
CA LYS A 93 -5.36 -22.01 3.69
C LYS A 93 -5.82 -23.47 3.66
N GLU A 94 -5.76 -24.10 2.50
CA GLU A 94 -5.58 -25.54 2.43
C GLU A 94 -4.12 -25.82 2.09
N GLU A 95 -3.49 -26.56 3.00
CA GLU A 95 -2.10 -26.98 2.97
C GLU A 95 -1.92 -28.03 1.87
N VAL A 96 -1.16 -27.71 0.83
CA VAL A 96 -0.73 -28.70 -0.15
C VAL A 96 0.44 -29.48 0.43
N LYS A 97 0.18 -30.76 0.75
CA LYS A 97 1.19 -31.76 1.10
C LYS A 97 2.23 -31.87 -0.02
N LYS A 98 3.50 -31.67 0.33
CA LYS A 98 4.66 -32.07 -0.48
C LYS A 98 4.70 -33.59 -0.59
N ASN A 99 4.41 -34.13 -1.76
CA ASN A 99 4.94 -35.43 -2.16
C ASN A 99 6.13 -35.16 -3.08
N ASN A 100 7.31 -35.48 -2.58
CA ASN A 100 8.49 -35.73 -3.39
C ASN A 100 8.21 -36.97 -4.24
N ASP A 101 8.33 -36.85 -5.56
CA ASP A 101 8.87 -37.88 -6.46
C ASP A 101 8.74 -37.39 -7.90
N LEU A 102 9.83 -36.82 -8.42
CA LEU A 102 10.05 -36.69 -9.86
C LEU A 102 11.54 -36.94 -10.15
N GLU A 103 11.91 -38.22 -10.21
CA GLU A 103 12.96 -38.64 -11.11
C GLU A 103 12.46 -38.44 -12.55
N GLY A 104 13.07 -37.49 -13.27
CA GLY A 104 12.67 -37.15 -14.63
C GLY A 104 13.87 -36.64 -15.42
N LYS A 105 14.43 -37.55 -16.21
CA LYS A 105 15.55 -37.41 -17.15
C LYS A 105 15.72 -36.01 -17.74
N SER A 106 16.96 -35.53 -17.72
CA SER A 106 17.46 -34.42 -18.52
C SER A 106 17.26 -34.71 -20.01
N ILE A 107 16.29 -34.05 -20.62
CA ILE A 107 16.21 -33.88 -22.08
C ILE A 107 16.11 -32.37 -22.29
N ILE A 108 17.25 -31.73 -22.52
CA ILE A 108 17.28 -30.40 -23.11
C ILE A 108 16.98 -30.62 -24.58
N GLU A 109 15.70 -30.76 -24.91
CA GLU A 109 15.24 -30.56 -26.28
C GLU A 109 15.47 -29.08 -26.59
N GLU A 110 16.17 -28.81 -27.69
CA GLU A 110 16.30 -27.49 -28.27
C GLU A 110 14.88 -27.06 -28.71
N GLN A 111 14.13 -26.45 -27.79
CA GLN A 111 12.78 -25.97 -28.04
C GLN A 111 12.87 -24.79 -29.03
N VAL A 112 12.79 -25.12 -30.32
CA VAL A 112 12.67 -24.12 -31.38
C VAL A 112 11.24 -23.59 -31.34
N LEU A 113 11.10 -22.30 -31.06
CA LEU A 113 9.81 -21.60 -31.06
C LEU A 113 9.10 -21.83 -32.41
N THR A 114 7.81 -22.14 -32.34
CA THR A 114 6.96 -22.28 -33.52
C THR A 114 6.77 -20.93 -34.23
N SER A 115 6.41 -20.96 -35.51
CA SER A 115 6.14 -19.74 -36.29
C SER A 115 5.05 -18.87 -35.67
N GLU A 116 4.04 -19.48 -35.04
CA GLU A 116 2.94 -18.77 -34.35
C GLU A 116 3.43 -18.08 -33.07
N GLU A 117 4.33 -18.72 -32.30
CA GLU A 117 4.96 -18.10 -31.14
C GLU A 117 5.88 -16.95 -31.54
N ILE A 118 6.62 -17.10 -32.64
CA ILE A 118 7.46 -16.03 -33.20
C ILE A 118 6.60 -14.84 -33.65
N GLU A 119 5.46 -15.09 -34.30
CA GLU A 119 4.53 -14.04 -34.72
C GLU A 119 3.94 -13.31 -33.50
N SER A 120 3.54 -14.06 -32.47
CA SER A 120 3.04 -13.54 -31.20
C SER A 120 4.10 -12.67 -30.49
N LEU A 121 5.36 -13.11 -30.48
CA LEU A 121 6.48 -12.34 -29.93
C LEU A 121 6.73 -11.06 -30.73
N LYS A 122 6.60 -11.08 -32.05
CA LYS A 122 6.70 -9.88 -32.89
C LYS A 122 5.57 -8.88 -32.61
N GLU A 123 4.35 -9.36 -32.42
CA GLU A 123 3.22 -8.51 -32.04
C GLU A 123 3.44 -7.87 -30.66
N LEU A 124 3.89 -8.66 -29.68
CA LEU A 124 4.26 -8.15 -28.36
C LEU A 124 5.40 -7.12 -28.46
N ALA A 125 6.41 -7.35 -29.29
CA ALA A 125 7.49 -6.39 -29.52
C ALA A 125 6.99 -5.09 -30.16
N LYS A 126 5.99 -5.14 -31.05
CA LYS A 126 5.34 -3.93 -31.59
C LYS A 126 4.58 -3.17 -30.52
N ILE A 127 3.87 -3.86 -29.63
CA ILE A 127 3.18 -3.24 -28.48
C ILE A 127 4.20 -2.62 -27.53
N TYR A 128 5.33 -3.29 -27.28
CA TYR A 128 6.43 -2.78 -26.47
C TYR A 128 7.04 -1.50 -27.07
N LYS A 129 7.11 -1.37 -28.40
CA LYS A 129 7.55 -0.12 -29.04
C LYS A 129 6.62 1.07 -28.79
N ASN A 130 5.42 0.88 -28.24
CA ASN A 130 4.55 1.98 -27.86
C ASN A 130 5.09 2.70 -26.61
N SER A 131 5.38 4.00 -26.75
CA SER A 131 5.93 4.86 -25.70
C SER A 131 5.17 4.81 -24.37
N HIS A 132 3.85 4.63 -24.41
CA HIS A 132 3.05 4.56 -23.19
C HIS A 132 3.23 3.25 -22.43
N VAL A 133 3.40 2.13 -23.13
CA VAL A 133 3.59 0.81 -22.52
C VAL A 133 4.97 0.73 -21.88
N ASN A 134 5.99 1.32 -22.51
CA ASN A 134 7.33 1.44 -21.94
C ASN A 134 7.33 2.09 -20.57
N LEU A 135 6.65 3.23 -20.41
CA LEU A 135 6.63 3.92 -19.12
C LEU A 135 6.09 3.07 -17.96
N PHE A 136 5.05 2.26 -18.18
CA PHE A 136 4.52 1.37 -17.13
C PHE A 136 5.48 0.25 -16.78
N ILE A 137 6.16 -0.29 -17.79
CA ILE A 137 7.14 -1.34 -17.64
C ILE A 137 8.36 -0.80 -16.88
N ASP A 138 8.86 0.36 -17.27
CA ASP A 138 9.99 1.04 -16.63
C ASP A 138 9.70 1.33 -15.15
N LEU A 139 8.49 1.78 -14.85
CA LEU A 139 8.04 2.00 -13.46
C LEU A 139 7.88 0.69 -12.66
N ALA A 140 7.52 -0.42 -13.31
CA ALA A 140 7.40 -1.73 -12.65
C ALA A 140 8.77 -2.33 -12.31
N TYR A 141 9.81 -1.99 -13.07
CA TYR A 141 11.19 -2.40 -12.82
C TYR A 141 11.91 -1.57 -11.75
N LEU A 142 11.28 -0.51 -11.24
CA LEU A 142 11.79 0.17 -10.05
C LEU A 142 11.84 -0.82 -8.88
N PRO A 143 12.90 -0.78 -8.04
CA PRO A 143 13.06 -1.69 -6.92
C PRO A 143 11.92 -1.51 -5.91
N TYR A 144 10.87 -2.33 -6.04
CA TYR A 144 9.59 -2.16 -5.36
C TYR A 144 9.62 -2.58 -3.89
N GLU A 145 10.63 -3.34 -3.47
CA GLU A 145 10.61 -4.08 -2.19
C GLU A 145 11.37 -3.39 -1.05
N GLY A 146 11.94 -2.21 -1.28
CA GLY A 146 12.69 -1.46 -0.27
C GLY A 146 11.83 -0.50 0.57
N ASP A 147 12.24 -0.26 1.81
CA ASP A 147 11.73 0.85 2.61
C ASP A 147 11.99 2.18 1.90
N LYS A 148 10.91 2.88 1.49
CA LYS A 148 11.04 4.23 0.92
C LYS A 148 11.49 5.21 1.99
N VAL A 149 12.65 5.82 1.79
CA VAL A 149 13.16 6.89 2.64
C VAL A 149 12.74 8.24 2.08
N LYS A 150 12.12 9.08 2.90
CA LYS A 150 11.81 10.46 2.51
C LYS A 150 13.08 11.31 2.61
N LYS A 151 13.62 11.73 1.47
CA LYS A 151 14.72 12.68 1.37
C LYS A 151 14.25 13.94 0.66
N SER A 152 14.74 15.09 1.10
CA SER A 152 14.54 16.34 0.38
C SER A 152 15.65 16.49 -0.64
N ILE A 153 15.29 16.76 -1.89
CA ILE A 153 16.22 17.01 -2.98
C ILE A 153 15.84 18.38 -3.56
N SER A 154 16.85 19.22 -3.79
CA SER A 154 16.65 20.48 -4.51
C SER A 154 16.62 20.18 -6.00
N VAL A 155 15.53 20.55 -6.66
CA VAL A 155 15.35 20.43 -8.10
C VAL A 155 15.03 21.82 -8.62
N ASP A 156 15.51 22.13 -9.83
CA ASP A 156 15.15 23.36 -10.52
C ASP A 156 13.61 23.49 -10.63
N SER A 157 13.11 24.72 -10.47
CA SER A 157 11.66 24.98 -10.41
C SER A 157 10.98 24.65 -11.74
N ASP A 158 11.60 24.96 -12.86
CA ASP A 158 11.01 24.75 -14.18
C ASP A 158 11.03 23.26 -14.50
N LEU A 159 12.13 22.58 -14.21
CA LEU A 159 12.22 21.13 -14.35
C LEU A 159 11.16 20.41 -13.49
N TYR A 160 10.93 20.88 -12.26
CA TYR A 160 9.92 20.32 -11.39
C TYR A 160 8.50 20.49 -11.97
N LEU A 161 8.19 21.65 -12.55
CA LEU A 161 6.91 21.91 -13.23
C LEU A 161 6.73 21.04 -14.48
N ASP A 162 7.80 20.78 -15.22
CA ASP A 162 7.76 19.88 -16.37
C ASP A 162 7.40 18.44 -15.96
N PHE A 163 7.94 17.96 -14.84
CA PHE A 163 7.54 16.66 -14.27
C PHE A 163 6.07 16.64 -13.84
N GLU A 164 5.53 17.74 -13.29
CA GLU A 164 4.10 17.85 -12.97
C GLU A 164 3.25 17.76 -14.23
N ARG A 165 3.51 18.61 -15.23
CA ARG A 165 2.78 18.63 -16.50
C ARG A 165 2.85 17.31 -17.25
N PHE A 166 3.98 16.62 -17.17
CA PHE A 166 4.12 15.29 -17.76
C PHE A 166 3.26 14.27 -17.01
N ALA A 167 3.25 14.28 -15.67
CA ALA A 167 2.47 13.36 -14.85
C ALA A 167 0.95 13.52 -15.04
N GLU A 168 0.46 14.74 -15.27
CA GLU A 168 -0.97 15.02 -15.52
C GLU A 168 -1.54 14.18 -16.67
N ARG A 169 -0.74 13.91 -17.72
CA ARG A 169 -1.14 13.06 -18.85
C ARG A 169 -1.45 11.62 -18.44
N TYR A 170 -0.96 11.19 -17.28
CA TYR A 170 -1.06 9.84 -16.76
C TYR A 170 -1.82 9.77 -15.42
N GLU A 171 -2.47 10.86 -14.99
CA GLU A 171 -3.16 10.95 -13.70
C GLU A 171 -4.20 9.83 -13.53
N LYS A 172 -4.98 9.54 -14.58
CA LYS A 172 -5.97 8.44 -14.60
C LYS A 172 -5.37 7.06 -14.38
N LYS A 173 -4.07 6.91 -14.64
CA LYS A 173 -3.31 5.66 -14.51
C LYS A 173 -2.51 5.61 -13.20
N GLY A 174 -2.65 6.63 -12.34
CA GLY A 174 -2.03 6.67 -11.01
C GLY A 174 -0.51 6.88 -11.02
N ILE A 175 0.06 7.35 -12.13
CA ILE A 175 1.48 7.74 -12.19
C ILE A 175 1.62 9.14 -11.59
N SER A 176 2.42 9.25 -10.54
CA SER A 176 2.73 10.52 -9.88
C SER A 176 4.07 11.09 -10.33
N LYS A 177 4.24 12.42 -10.22
CA LYS A 177 5.53 13.09 -10.48
C LYS A 177 6.69 12.47 -9.70
N ASN A 178 6.44 12.06 -8.45
CA ASN A 178 7.48 11.49 -7.58
C ASN A 178 7.99 10.16 -8.14
N GLN A 179 7.11 9.35 -8.75
CA GLN A 179 7.52 8.10 -9.40
C GLN A 179 8.34 8.36 -10.66
N LEU A 180 8.02 9.44 -11.40
CA LEU A 180 8.81 9.83 -12.57
C LEU A 180 10.19 10.35 -12.17
N ILE A 181 10.28 11.11 -11.08
CA ILE A 181 11.57 11.57 -10.54
C ILE A 181 12.39 10.37 -10.04
N GLU A 182 11.77 9.43 -9.33
CA GLU A 182 12.40 8.18 -8.88
C GLU A 182 12.92 7.36 -10.08
N LEU A 183 12.12 7.26 -11.15
CA LEU A 183 12.52 6.61 -12.40
C LEU A 183 13.70 7.32 -13.07
N ALA A 184 13.65 8.64 -13.18
CA ALA A 184 14.74 9.42 -13.76
C ALA A 184 16.06 9.22 -13.00
N MET A 185 16.01 9.20 -11.66
CA MET A 185 17.17 8.93 -10.83
C MET A 185 17.69 7.50 -11.03
N TYR A 186 16.80 6.51 -11.05
CA TYR A 186 17.17 5.11 -11.28
C TYR A 186 17.81 4.89 -12.64
N ASP A 187 17.20 5.41 -13.71
CA ASP A 187 17.71 5.31 -15.07
C ASP A 187 19.06 6.01 -15.22
N PHE A 188 19.24 7.16 -14.58
CA PHE A 188 20.52 7.86 -14.57
C PHE A 188 21.60 7.00 -13.92
N MET A 189 21.34 6.38 -12.77
CA MET A 189 22.30 5.46 -12.14
C MET A 189 22.59 4.26 -13.03
N LYS A 190 21.55 3.59 -13.55
CA LYS A 190 21.70 2.38 -14.37
C LYS A 190 22.51 2.60 -15.64
N LYS A 191 22.41 3.79 -16.27
CA LYS A 191 23.18 4.13 -17.47
C LYS A 191 24.66 4.43 -17.21
N ASN A 192 25.01 4.73 -15.96
CA ASN A 192 26.34 5.18 -15.57
C ASN A 192 27.02 4.25 -14.54
N CYS A 193 26.44 3.07 -14.31
CA CYS A 193 27.05 1.95 -13.59
C CYS A 193 27.57 0.93 -14.60
#